data_AF-A0A2C7ASP2-F1
#
_entry.id   AF-A0A2C7ASP2-F1
#
_cell.length_a   1.000
_cell.length_b   1.000
_cell.length_c   1.000
_cell.angle_alpha   90.00
_cell.angle_beta   90.00
_cell.angle_gamma   90.00
#
_symmetry.space_group_name_H-M   'P 1'
#
loop_
_entity.id
_entity.type
_entity.pdbx_description
1 polymer ?
#
loop_
_entity_poly.entity_id
_entity_poly.type
_entity_poly.pdbx_seq_one_letter_code
_entity_poly.pdbx_strand_id
1 'polypeptide(L)'
;MGAAIFLGVVCALTMPRINATVSVVDADLRCVTDWVDASGRTGAGLFWTMRAPKAYAADPRQIVQVDDQLHAGSWLANRHDAVNAQVTYFITDADSYPFSFPDASPAGTMDVISCGRYAIHDFYPVVAPLKPAER
;
A
#
# COMPACT_ATOMS: atom_id res chain seq x y z
N MET A 1 -52.61 -0.45 18.34
CA MET A 1 -51.78 0.21 17.31
C MET A 1 -51.21 1.47 17.93
N GLY A 2 -50.00 1.46 18.49
CA GLY A 2 -49.46 2.64 19.18
C GLY A 2 -48.05 2.39 19.65
N ALA A 3 -47.84 1.30 20.41
CA ALA A 3 -46.52 0.87 20.85
C ALA A 3 -45.53 0.59 19.70
N ALA A 4 -46.00 0.02 18.58
CA ALA A 4 -45.16 -0.26 17.41
C ALA A 4 -44.66 1.02 16.69
N ILE A 5 -45.44 2.11 16.74
CA ILE A 5 -45.08 3.39 16.11
C ILE A 5 -44.01 4.08 16.96
N PHE A 6 -44.19 4.08 18.29
CA PHE A 6 -43.22 4.66 19.21
C PHE A 6 -41.85 3.98 19.13
N LEU A 7 -41.79 2.64 19.02
CA LEU A 7 -40.53 1.92 18.93
C LEU A 7 -39.76 2.24 17.63
N GLY A 8 -40.45 2.36 16.50
CA GLY A 8 -39.83 2.71 15.21
C GLY A 8 -39.25 4.13 15.20
N VAL A 9 -39.95 5.09 15.82
CA VAL A 9 -39.50 6.48 15.92
C VAL A 9 -38.29 6.63 16.83
N VAL A 10 -38.24 5.91 17.96
CA VAL A 10 -37.09 5.92 18.86
C VAL A 10 -35.85 5.33 18.17
N CYS A 11 -35.97 4.18 17.50
CA CYS A 11 -34.85 3.59 16.76
C CYS A 11 -34.29 4.52 15.68
N ALA A 12 -35.16 5.22 14.94
CA ALA A 12 -34.73 6.17 13.91
C ALA A 12 -34.02 7.41 14.49
N LEU A 13 -34.39 7.84 15.71
CA LEU A 13 -33.79 8.99 16.38
C LEU A 13 -32.50 8.66 17.13
N THR A 14 -32.30 7.41 17.55
CA THR A 14 -31.09 6.95 18.25
C THR A 14 -30.05 6.33 17.34
N MET A 15 -30.36 6.06 16.08
CA MET A 15 -29.36 5.61 15.11
C MET A 15 -28.36 6.74 14.88
N PRO A 16 -27.07 6.58 15.23
CA PRO A 16 -26.06 7.53 14.81
C PRO A 16 -26.15 7.63 13.30
N ARG A 17 -26.30 8.84 12.76
CA ARG A 17 -26.22 9.04 11.32
C ARG A 17 -24.86 8.51 10.90
N ILE A 18 -24.86 7.39 10.18
CA ILE A 18 -23.69 6.93 9.46
C ILE A 18 -23.47 8.03 8.43
N ASN A 19 -22.65 9.01 8.78
CA ASN A 19 -22.08 9.90 7.80
C ASN A 19 -21.31 8.96 6.89
N ALA A 20 -21.89 8.67 5.73
CA ALA A 20 -21.18 8.01 4.66
C ALA A 20 -20.09 8.99 4.25
N THR A 21 -18.94 8.92 4.93
CA THR A 21 -17.69 9.38 4.38
C THR A 21 -17.40 8.43 3.24
N VAL A 22 -18.09 8.65 2.12
CA VAL A 22 -17.76 8.02 0.85
C VAL A 22 -16.28 8.31 0.66
N SER A 23 -15.48 7.25 0.60
CA SER A 23 -14.04 7.30 0.47
C SER A 23 -13.69 7.99 -0.85
N VAL A 24 -13.66 9.31 -0.84
CA VAL A 24 -12.74 10.06 -1.67
C VAL A 24 -11.40 9.39 -1.41
N VAL A 25 -10.81 8.80 -2.45
CA VAL A 25 -9.45 8.25 -2.36
C VAL A 25 -8.62 9.34 -1.71
N ASP A 26 -8.12 9.04 -0.51
CA ASP A 26 -7.38 10.00 0.32
C ASP A 26 -6.31 10.67 -0.55
N ALA A 27 -6.10 11.97 -0.38
CA ALA A 27 -5.12 12.73 -1.14
C ALA A 27 -3.72 12.09 -1.07
N ASP A 28 -3.39 11.51 0.08
CA ASP A 28 -2.16 10.79 0.32
C ASP A 28 -2.03 9.55 -0.59
N LEU A 29 -3.12 8.78 -0.73
CA LEU A 29 -3.16 7.60 -1.58
C LEU A 29 -3.12 7.98 -3.06
N ARG A 30 -3.80 9.05 -3.47
CA ARG A 30 -3.73 9.55 -4.86
C ARG A 30 -2.32 10.00 -5.22
N CYS A 31 -1.63 10.71 -4.31
CA CYS A 31 -0.24 11.10 -4.53
C CYS A 31 0.64 9.89 -4.85
N VAL A 32 0.46 8.79 -4.11
CA VAL A 32 1.19 7.54 -4.35
C VAL A 32 0.83 6.92 -5.70
N THR A 33 -0.45 6.74 -6.00
CA THR A 33 -0.87 6.07 -7.24
C THR A 33 -0.51 6.89 -8.47
N ASP A 34 -0.69 8.21 -8.44
CA ASP A 34 -0.34 9.10 -9.54
C ASP A 34 1.17 9.05 -9.83
N TRP A 35 2.00 9.01 -8.78
CA TRP A 35 3.45 8.87 -8.93
C TRP A 35 3.85 7.50 -9.48
N VAL A 36 3.26 6.41 -8.96
CA VAL A 36 3.54 5.03 -9.42
C VAL A 36 3.19 4.90 -10.90
N ASP A 37 1.99 5.33 -11.27
CA ASP A 37 1.47 5.24 -12.63
C ASP A 37 2.31 6.08 -13.60
N ALA A 38 2.67 7.32 -13.21
CA ALA A 38 3.53 8.19 -14.00
C ALA A 38 4.96 7.64 -14.14
N SER A 39 5.47 6.93 -13.13
CA SER A 39 6.82 6.38 -13.17
C SER A 39 6.97 5.23 -14.17
N GLY A 40 5.91 4.43 -14.36
CA GLY A 40 5.97 3.21 -15.18
C GLY A 40 6.89 2.11 -14.62
N ARG A 41 7.43 2.29 -13.40
CA ARG A 41 8.40 1.37 -12.77
C ARG A 41 7.71 0.38 -11.85
N THR A 42 8.48 -0.59 -11.35
CA THR A 42 8.04 -1.53 -10.33
C THR A 42 8.69 -1.17 -9.00
N GLY A 43 7.92 -1.25 -7.92
CA GLY A 43 8.41 -1.06 -6.56
C GLY A 43 7.80 -2.07 -5.61
N ALA A 44 8.20 -2.00 -4.34
CA ALA A 44 7.70 -2.92 -3.33
C ALA A 44 7.47 -2.28 -1.97
N GLY A 45 6.76 -2.99 -1.11
CA GLY A 45 6.59 -2.58 0.28
C GLY A 45 5.85 -3.62 1.07
N LEU A 46 5.67 -3.33 2.36
CA LEU A 46 5.02 -4.27 3.25
C LEU A 46 3.58 -4.52 2.81
N PHE A 47 3.14 -5.76 2.98
CA PHE A 47 1.83 -6.21 2.53
C PHE A 47 0.69 -5.26 2.93
N TRP A 48 0.61 -4.89 4.21
CA TRP A 48 -0.47 -4.04 4.74
C TRP A 48 -0.41 -2.62 4.20
N THR A 49 0.78 -2.02 4.17
CA THR A 49 1.03 -0.69 3.59
C THR A 49 0.61 -0.64 2.12
N MET A 50 0.87 -1.71 1.37
CA MET A 50 0.67 -1.76 -0.08
C MET A 50 -0.72 -2.19 -0.55
N ARG A 51 -1.59 -2.72 0.32
CA ARG A 51 -2.93 -3.16 -0.11
C ARG A 51 -3.72 -2.05 -0.78
N ALA A 52 -3.71 -0.86 -0.19
CA ALA A 52 -4.43 0.27 -0.76
C ALA A 52 -3.75 0.81 -2.04
N PRO A 53 -2.45 1.18 -2.05
CA PRO A 53 -1.75 1.56 -3.29
C PRO A 53 -1.96 0.59 -4.46
N LYS A 54 -1.82 -0.73 -4.22
CA LYS A 54 -2.00 -1.76 -5.25
C LYS A 54 -3.43 -1.85 -5.78
N ALA A 55 -4.44 -1.61 -4.93
CA ALA A 55 -5.84 -1.67 -5.34
C ALA A 55 -6.28 -0.49 -6.22
N TYR A 56 -5.56 0.64 -6.15
CA TYR A 56 -5.92 1.87 -6.84
C TYR A 56 -4.93 2.30 -7.95
N ALA A 57 -3.75 1.67 -8.04
CA ALA A 57 -2.82 1.89 -9.16
C ALA A 57 -3.41 1.41 -10.50
N ALA A 58 -3.04 2.06 -11.60
CA ALA A 58 -3.51 1.71 -12.94
C ALA A 58 -3.03 0.31 -13.38
N ASP A 59 -1.79 -0.06 -13.06
CA ASP A 59 -1.27 -1.42 -13.20
C ASP A 59 -0.84 -2.00 -11.84
N PRO A 60 -1.68 -2.83 -11.19
CA PRO A 60 -1.35 -3.44 -9.91
C PRO A 60 -0.06 -4.27 -9.90
N ARG A 61 0.46 -4.69 -11.07
CA ARG A 61 1.72 -5.45 -11.17
C ARG A 61 2.95 -4.60 -10.88
N GLN A 62 2.83 -3.27 -10.92
CA GLN A 62 3.89 -2.34 -10.53
C GLN A 62 4.18 -2.35 -9.02
N ILE A 63 3.27 -2.90 -8.21
CA ILE A 63 3.39 -2.89 -6.75
C ILE A 63 3.54 -4.32 -6.24
N VAL A 64 4.77 -4.69 -5.88
CA VAL A 64 5.07 -5.99 -5.27
C VAL A 64 4.88 -5.90 -3.75
N GLN A 65 4.18 -6.88 -3.18
CA GLN A 65 3.98 -6.95 -1.74
C GLN A 65 4.99 -7.93 -1.13
N VAL A 66 5.75 -7.46 -0.15
CA VAL A 66 6.82 -8.23 0.51
C VAL A 66 6.68 -8.17 2.04
N ASP A 67 7.48 -8.96 2.75
CA ASP A 67 7.77 -8.76 4.17
C ASP A 67 8.97 -7.81 4.39
N ASP A 68 9.32 -7.56 5.66
CA ASP A 68 10.45 -6.71 6.04
C ASP A 68 11.81 -7.32 5.65
N GLN A 69 11.85 -8.61 5.33
CA GLN A 69 13.02 -9.33 4.86
C GLN A 69 13.10 -9.47 3.33
N LEU A 70 12.19 -8.81 2.59
CA LEU A 70 12.11 -8.79 1.13
C LEU A 70 11.62 -10.10 0.48
N HIS A 71 10.96 -10.98 1.23
CA HIS A 71 10.30 -12.14 0.67
C HIS A 71 8.92 -11.75 0.12
N ALA A 72 8.64 -12.11 -1.14
CA ALA A 72 7.31 -12.03 -1.71
C ALA A 72 6.47 -13.23 -1.22
N GLY A 73 5.89 -13.13 -0.03
CA GLY A 73 5.20 -14.23 0.65
C GLY A 73 4.06 -14.85 -0.18
N SER A 74 3.99 -16.19 -0.17
CA SER A 74 3.12 -17.01 -1.03
C SER A 74 1.61 -16.94 -0.72
N TRP A 75 1.22 -16.52 0.48
CA TRP A 75 -0.17 -16.55 0.96
C TRP A 75 -0.86 -15.17 0.96
N LEU A 76 -0.10 -14.08 0.88
CA LEU A 76 -0.63 -12.71 0.92
C LEU A 76 -0.40 -11.92 -0.38
N ALA A 77 0.63 -12.24 -1.16
CA ALA A 77 0.95 -11.54 -2.40
C ALA A 77 0.57 -12.37 -3.63
N ASN A 78 0.28 -11.70 -4.75
CA ASN A 78 0.29 -12.39 -6.03
C ASN A 78 1.74 -12.69 -6.42
N ARG A 79 2.14 -13.95 -6.24
CA ARG A 79 3.49 -14.46 -6.53
C ARG A 79 4.00 -14.14 -7.93
N HIS A 80 3.11 -13.96 -8.91
CA HIS A 80 3.52 -13.61 -10.28
C HIS A 80 4.14 -12.22 -10.36
N ASP A 81 3.77 -11.31 -9.47
CA ASP A 81 4.25 -9.93 -9.50
C ASP A 81 5.72 -9.83 -9.10
N ALA A 82 6.24 -10.79 -8.33
CA ALA A 82 7.65 -10.83 -7.93
C ALA A 82 8.57 -11.50 -8.97
N VAL A 83 8.01 -12.24 -9.93
CA VAL A 83 8.81 -12.96 -10.94
C VAL A 83 9.50 -11.95 -11.85
N ASN A 84 10.83 -11.89 -11.79
CA ASN A 84 11.66 -10.94 -12.54
C ASN A 84 11.37 -9.46 -12.23
N ALA A 85 10.77 -9.15 -11.07
CA ALA A 85 10.47 -7.79 -10.69
C ALA A 85 11.76 -6.97 -10.55
N GLN A 86 11.84 -5.86 -11.29
CA GLN A 86 12.90 -4.88 -11.14
C GLN A 86 12.43 -3.78 -10.20
N VAL A 87 12.58 -4.05 -8.91
CA VAL A 87 12.13 -3.16 -7.85
C VAL A 87 13.09 -1.98 -7.70
N THR A 88 12.62 -0.77 -7.97
CA THR A 88 13.46 0.45 -7.96
C THR A 88 12.97 1.53 -7.00
N TYR A 89 11.88 1.28 -6.28
CA TYR A 89 11.39 2.15 -5.22
C TYR A 89 10.68 1.35 -4.14
N PHE A 90 10.63 1.88 -2.93
CA PHE A 90 9.78 1.36 -1.84
C PHE A 90 8.73 2.37 -1.40
N ILE A 91 7.58 1.87 -0.95
CA ILE A 91 6.58 2.72 -0.27
C ILE A 91 6.48 2.26 1.18
N THR A 92 6.57 3.20 2.10
CA THR A 92 6.39 3.00 3.54
C THR A 92 5.31 3.93 4.08
N ASP A 93 4.78 3.60 5.24
CA ASP A 93 3.95 4.45 6.11
C ASP A 93 4.48 4.39 7.55
N ALA A 94 3.76 5.03 8.49
CA ALA A 94 4.15 5.06 9.89
C ALA A 94 4.14 3.68 10.59
N ASP A 95 3.39 2.72 10.04
CA ASP A 95 3.27 1.36 10.56
C ASP A 95 4.25 0.38 9.88
N SER A 96 5.09 0.88 8.96
CA SER A 96 6.04 0.05 8.24
C SER A 96 7.26 -0.29 9.09
N TYR A 97 7.55 -1.58 9.22
CA TYR A 97 8.82 -2.06 9.76
C TYR A 97 9.98 -1.69 8.83
N PRO A 98 11.17 -1.36 9.37
CA PRO A 98 12.36 -1.13 8.57
C PRO A 98 12.75 -2.36 7.74
N PHE A 99 13.05 -2.17 6.45
CA PHE A 99 13.49 -3.24 5.58
C PHE A 99 14.92 -3.69 5.88
N SER A 100 15.14 -5.01 5.83
CA SER A 100 16.45 -5.63 5.92
C SER A 100 16.98 -5.98 4.52
N PHE A 101 18.00 -5.23 4.07
CA PHE A 101 18.65 -5.47 2.78
C PHE A 101 19.86 -6.40 2.94
N PRO A 102 20.04 -7.41 2.06
CA PRO A 102 21.06 -8.45 2.23
C PRO A 102 22.51 -7.97 2.01
N ASP A 103 22.77 -7.13 1.01
CA ASP A 103 24.15 -6.82 0.58
C ASP A 103 24.53 -5.34 0.73
N ALA A 104 23.60 -4.43 0.43
CA ALA A 104 23.66 -3.01 0.76
C ALA A 104 22.26 -2.41 0.64
N SER A 105 21.86 -1.59 1.61
CA SER A 105 20.63 -0.80 1.45
C SER A 105 20.81 0.17 0.27
N PRO A 106 19.79 0.35 -0.59
CA PRO A 106 19.79 1.45 -1.56
C PRO A 106 19.86 2.84 -0.91
N ALA A 107 19.89 2.94 0.43
CA ALA A 107 19.81 4.15 1.24
C ALA A 107 20.72 5.31 0.79
N GLY A 108 21.87 5.03 0.17
CA GLY A 108 22.76 6.08 -0.35
C GLY A 108 22.24 6.80 -1.61
N THR A 109 21.22 6.27 -2.27
CA THR A 109 20.66 6.76 -3.54
C THR A 109 19.15 7.00 -3.43
N MET A 110 18.59 6.99 -2.21
CA MET A 110 17.16 7.16 -1.99
C MET A 110 16.77 8.64 -2.05
N ASP A 111 16.04 9.01 -3.09
CA ASP A 111 15.19 10.21 -3.08
C ASP A 111 13.89 9.89 -2.36
N VAL A 112 13.47 10.75 -1.43
CA VAL A 112 12.24 10.54 -0.65
C VAL A 112 11.15 11.50 -1.12
N ILE A 113 10.08 10.95 -1.69
CA ILE A 113 8.87 11.67 -2.06
C ILE A 113 7.84 11.52 -0.94
N SER A 114 7.45 12.63 -0.34
CA SER A 114 6.43 12.65 0.72
C SER A 114 5.03 12.75 0.12
N CYS A 115 4.19 11.77 0.44
CA CYS A 115 2.77 11.69 0.05
C CYS A 115 1.88 11.64 1.31
N GLY A 116 2.18 12.52 2.29
CA GLY A 116 1.45 12.57 3.55
C GLY A 116 1.75 11.35 4.42
N ARG A 117 0.76 10.49 4.66
CA ARG A 117 0.94 9.25 5.45
C ARG A 117 1.88 8.24 4.80
N TYR A 118 2.18 8.39 3.51
CA TYR A 118 3.13 7.55 2.77
C TYR A 118 4.42 8.30 2.46
N ALA A 119 5.51 7.56 2.37
CA ALA A 119 6.77 8.00 1.78
C ALA A 119 7.19 7.02 0.68
N ILE A 120 7.59 7.54 -0.46
CA ILE A 120 8.17 6.78 -1.56
C ILE A 120 9.67 6.99 -1.53
N HIS A 121 10.43 5.91 -1.33
CA HIS A 121 11.88 5.88 -1.35
C HIS A 121 12.30 5.40 -2.74
N ASP A 122 12.57 6.34 -3.64
CA ASP A 122 13.01 6.06 -5.00
C ASP A 122 14.52 5.94 -5.06
N PHE A 123 15.01 4.80 -5.53
CA PHE A 123 16.44 4.53 -5.63
C PHE A 123 16.86 4.13 -7.05
N TYR A 124 16.03 4.41 -8.05
CA TYR A 124 16.40 4.22 -9.45
C TYR A 124 17.70 4.99 -9.78
N PRO A 125 18.63 4.43 -10.59
CA PRO A 125 18.51 3.19 -11.36
C PRO A 125 18.92 1.91 -10.61
N VAL A 126 19.07 1.95 -9.29
CA VAL A 126 19.41 0.76 -8.49
C VAL A 126 18.20 -0.18 -8.42
N VAL A 127 18.45 -1.49 -8.53
CA VAL A 127 17.43 -2.54 -8.38
C VAL A 127 17.65 -3.26 -7.06
N ALA A 128 16.62 -3.30 -6.21
CA ALA A 128 16.66 -4.02 -4.95
C ALA A 128 16.49 -5.53 -5.20
N PRO A 129 17.33 -6.39 -4.60
CA PRO A 129 17.17 -7.83 -4.71
C PRO A 129 15.95 -8.28 -3.89
N LEU A 130 14.97 -8.89 -4.54
CA LEU A 130 13.90 -9.62 -3.86
C LEU A 130 14.36 -11.04 -3.51
N LYS A 131 13.94 -11.53 -2.35
CA LYS A 131 14.18 -12.92 -1.97
C LYS A 131 13.05 -13.82 -2.46
N PRO A 132 13.35 -15.10 -2.74
CA PRO A 132 12.31 -16.11 -3.00
C PRO A 132 11.29 -16.13 -1.85
N ALA A 133 10.04 -16.51 -2.14
CA ALA A 133 9.06 -16.73 -1.07
C ALA A 133 9.61 -17.76 -0.07
N GLU A 134 9.51 -17.48 1.25
CA GLU A 134 9.73 -18.52 2.26
C GLU A 134 8.74 -19.67 2.05
N ARG A 135 9.24 -20.89 2.24
CA ARG A 135 8.55 -22.14 1.92
C ARG A 135 7.65 -22.58 3.07
#